data_AF-A0A9X0UGY4-F1
#
_entry.id   AF-A0A9X0UGY4-F1
#
_cell.length_a   1.000
_cell.length_b   1.000
_cell.length_c   1.000
_cell.angle_alpha   90.00
_cell.angle_beta   90.00
_cell.angle_gamma   90.00
#
_symmetry.space_group_name_H-M   'P 1'
#
loop_
_entity.id
_entity.type
_entity.pdbx_description
1 polymer ?
#
loop_
_entity_poly.entity_id
_entity_poly.type
_entity_poly.pdbx_seq_one_letter_code
_entity_poly.pdbx_strand_id
1 'polypeptide(L)'
;SGQLAELDQVMAAKALDDPQAKRLMTIPGVSYVVASTVLASIGDVSRFETPQKLSSYFGLTPKVRQSGDGPARHGRISKQGNSAARKMLVEAAWSAKTAPGPLRAFFVRVQKKRGSGAAAVATARKLAVMIWHVLTSEQEYTFARPAFTAMKLRKVALKAGAPREYGKAGPARDYWIEEIRHREMDYVERAERAYERMVAAWREKPPKSAAA
;
A
#
# COMPACT_ATOMS: atom_id res chain seq x y z
N SER A 1 -2.21 -22.28 -18.80
CA SER A 1 -0.99 -22.65 -19.57
C SER A 1 0.20 -22.71 -18.62
N GLY A 2 1.02 -23.78 -18.70
CA GLY A 2 2.13 -24.03 -17.76
C GLY A 2 3.16 -22.89 -17.67
N GLN A 3 3.39 -22.16 -18.77
CA GLN A 3 4.32 -21.03 -18.82
C GLN A 3 3.99 -19.88 -17.84
N LEU A 4 2.70 -19.60 -17.60
CA LEU A 4 2.30 -18.56 -16.63
C LEU A 4 2.57 -19.00 -15.19
N ALA A 5 2.37 -20.28 -14.89
CA ALA A 5 2.61 -20.82 -13.55
C ALA A 5 4.12 -20.83 -13.22
N GLU A 6 4.96 -21.15 -14.20
CA GLU A 6 6.41 -21.12 -14.09
C GLU A 6 6.93 -19.69 -13.86
N LEU A 7 6.41 -18.71 -14.63
CA LEU A 7 6.77 -17.30 -14.42
C LEU A 7 6.37 -16.80 -13.03
N ASP A 8 5.17 -17.14 -12.56
CA ASP A 8 4.73 -16.80 -11.21
C ASP A 8 5.65 -17.41 -10.14
N GLN A 9 6.10 -18.66 -10.33
CA GLN A 9 7.00 -19.34 -9.41
C GLN A 9 8.35 -18.64 -9.33
N VAL A 10 8.92 -18.27 -10.48
CA VAL A 10 10.17 -17.50 -10.55
C VAL A 10 10.01 -16.13 -9.88
N MET A 11 8.89 -15.44 -10.13
CA MET A 11 8.61 -14.15 -9.50
C MET A 11 8.45 -14.28 -7.98
N ALA A 12 7.78 -15.34 -7.51
CA ALA A 12 7.62 -15.62 -6.09
C ALA A 12 8.98 -15.89 -5.40
N ALA A 13 9.86 -16.68 -6.04
CA ALA A 13 11.20 -16.94 -5.54
C ALA A 13 12.02 -15.64 -5.42
N LYS A 14 12.11 -14.86 -6.50
CA LYS A 14 12.81 -13.57 -6.50
C LYS A 14 12.30 -12.60 -5.42
N ALA A 15 10.98 -12.55 -5.22
CA ALA A 15 10.39 -11.69 -4.20
C ALA A 15 10.69 -12.14 -2.75
N LEU A 16 11.01 -13.41 -2.53
CA LEU A 16 11.44 -13.92 -1.21
C LEU A 16 12.91 -13.61 -0.94
N ASP A 17 13.73 -13.61 -1.98
CA ASP A 17 15.16 -13.30 -1.86
C ASP A 17 15.41 -11.80 -1.70
N ASP A 18 14.51 -10.95 -2.21
CA ASP A 18 14.60 -9.50 -2.14
C ASP A 18 14.04 -8.92 -0.81
N PRO A 19 14.89 -8.30 0.05
CA PRO A 19 14.44 -7.65 1.29
C PRO A 19 13.48 -6.48 1.05
N GLN A 20 13.64 -5.72 -0.04
CA GLN A 20 12.73 -4.63 -0.39
C GLN A 20 11.35 -5.19 -0.70
N ALA A 21 11.24 -6.27 -1.48
CA ALA A 21 9.97 -6.92 -1.78
C ALA A 21 9.26 -7.42 -0.51
N LYS A 22 10.01 -8.03 0.42
CA LYS A 22 9.51 -8.45 1.73
C LYS A 22 8.97 -7.27 2.55
N ARG A 23 9.72 -6.18 2.65
CA ARG A 23 9.27 -4.95 3.33
C ARG A 23 8.02 -4.37 2.70
N LEU A 24 7.93 -4.31 1.37
CA LEU A 24 6.73 -3.83 0.68
C LEU A 24 5.50 -4.70 0.97
N MET A 25 5.68 -6.02 1.08
CA MET A 25 4.60 -6.96 1.40
C MET A 25 4.05 -6.80 2.84
N THR A 26 4.68 -6.01 3.71
CA THR A 26 4.12 -5.65 5.02
C THR A 26 2.93 -4.67 4.89
N ILE A 27 2.84 -3.93 3.77
CA ILE A 27 1.76 -3.00 3.49
C ILE A 27 0.48 -3.79 3.12
N PRO A 28 -0.68 -3.52 3.75
CA PRO A 28 -1.95 -4.13 3.35
C PRO A 28 -2.26 -3.90 1.87
N GLY A 29 -2.72 -4.95 1.19
CA GLY A 29 -3.02 -4.92 -0.25
C GLY A 29 -1.80 -5.09 -1.17
N VAL A 30 -0.56 -5.01 -0.66
CA VAL A 30 0.64 -5.29 -1.45
C VAL A 30 0.96 -6.79 -1.40
N SER A 31 0.90 -7.44 -2.56
CA SER A 31 1.31 -8.83 -2.79
C SER A 31 2.71 -8.89 -3.41
N TYR A 32 3.29 -10.10 -3.52
CA TYR A 32 4.59 -10.28 -4.19
C TYR A 32 4.56 -9.79 -5.65
N VAL A 33 3.43 -9.94 -6.35
CA VAL A 33 3.26 -9.43 -7.73
C VAL A 33 3.28 -7.90 -7.75
N VAL A 34 2.55 -7.25 -6.83
CA VAL A 34 2.54 -5.78 -6.72
C VAL A 34 3.94 -5.27 -6.37
N ALA A 35 4.58 -5.87 -5.35
CA ALA A 35 5.92 -5.51 -4.91
C ALA A 35 6.96 -5.65 -6.04
N SER A 36 6.99 -6.82 -6.70
CA SER A 36 7.90 -7.09 -7.82
C SER A 36 7.66 -6.13 -8.99
N THR A 37 6.40 -5.87 -9.32
CA THR A 37 6.06 -4.92 -10.40
C THR A 37 6.55 -3.52 -10.07
N VAL A 38 6.34 -3.06 -8.83
CA VAL A 38 6.79 -1.75 -8.37
C VAL A 38 8.31 -1.65 -8.43
N LEU A 39 9.03 -2.62 -7.85
CA LEU A 39 10.49 -2.63 -7.81
C LEU A 39 11.10 -2.67 -9.21
N ALA A 40 10.60 -3.57 -10.07
CA ALA A 40 11.02 -3.64 -11.47
C ALA A 40 10.73 -2.35 -12.24
N SER A 41 9.64 -1.64 -11.89
CA SER A 41 9.27 -0.40 -12.56
C SER A 41 10.14 0.79 -12.15
N ILE A 42 10.62 0.83 -10.90
CA ILE A 42 11.32 1.99 -10.36
C ILE A 42 12.85 1.84 -10.46
N GLY A 43 13.36 0.60 -10.37
CA GLY A 43 14.77 0.32 -10.18
C GLY A 43 15.20 0.75 -8.78
N ASP A 44 16.16 1.67 -8.71
CA ASP A 44 16.55 2.30 -7.45
C ASP A 44 15.53 3.37 -7.01
N VAL A 45 15.10 3.34 -5.75
CA VAL A 45 14.20 4.35 -5.17
C VAL A 45 14.88 5.71 -4.98
N SER A 46 16.21 5.74 -4.83
CA SER A 46 17.00 6.95 -4.55
C SER A 46 16.86 8.02 -5.65
N ARG A 47 16.56 7.61 -6.89
CA ARG A 47 16.29 8.51 -8.03
C ARG A 47 15.04 9.39 -7.84
N PHE A 48 14.19 9.08 -6.86
CA PHE A 48 13.02 9.87 -6.51
C PHE A 48 13.30 10.62 -5.22
N GLU A 49 13.68 11.90 -5.32
CA GLU A 49 13.93 12.74 -4.13
C GLU A 49 12.70 12.92 -3.22
N THR A 50 11.49 12.75 -3.76
CA THR A 50 10.25 12.90 -2.98
C THR A 50 9.23 11.81 -3.32
N PRO A 51 8.35 11.44 -2.38
CA PRO A 51 7.28 10.48 -2.64
C PRO A 51 6.28 10.98 -3.70
N GLN A 52 6.17 12.30 -3.89
CA GLN A 52 5.36 12.90 -4.95
C GLN A 52 5.96 12.67 -6.34
N LYS A 53 7.29 12.70 -6.49
CA LYS A 53 7.98 12.33 -7.74
C LYS A 53 7.67 10.88 -8.10
N LEU A 54 7.74 9.95 -7.15
CA LEU A 54 7.36 8.55 -7.38
C LEU A 54 5.87 8.40 -7.75
N SER A 55 4.97 9.08 -7.05
CA SER A 55 3.54 9.07 -7.37
C SER A 55 3.25 9.59 -8.78
N SER A 56 4.00 10.60 -9.21
CA SER A 56 3.91 11.18 -10.55
C SER A 56 4.44 10.23 -11.63
N TYR A 57 5.53 9.51 -11.35
CA TYR A 57 6.10 8.50 -12.23
C TYR A 57 5.13 7.35 -12.53
N PHE A 58 4.28 6.99 -11.56
CA PHE A 58 3.18 6.04 -11.79
C PHE A 58 1.94 6.67 -12.45
N GLY A 59 1.93 7.97 -12.70
CA GLY A 59 0.79 8.68 -13.28
C GLY A 59 -0.43 8.75 -12.35
N LEU A 60 -0.20 8.70 -11.02
CA LEU A 60 -1.25 8.74 -9.98
C LEU A 60 -1.58 10.17 -9.51
N THR A 61 -0.80 11.16 -9.95
CA THR A 61 -1.00 12.57 -9.59
C THR A 61 -2.07 13.20 -10.51
N PRO A 62 -3.01 14.00 -9.96
CA PRO A 62 -3.97 14.79 -10.76
C PRO A 62 -3.25 15.66 -11.79
N LYS A 63 -3.81 15.83 -12.98
CA LYS A 63 -3.40 16.92 -13.88
C LYS A 63 -3.75 18.25 -13.21
N VAL A 64 -2.76 19.10 -13.04
CA VAL A 64 -2.96 20.49 -12.67
C VAL A 64 -3.21 21.26 -13.96
N ARG A 65 -4.38 21.89 -14.08
CA ARG A 65 -4.61 22.93 -15.09
C ARG A 65 -4.62 24.26 -14.34
N GLN A 66 -3.59 25.06 -14.58
CA GLN A 66 -3.54 26.45 -14.16
C GLN A 66 -3.64 27.29 -15.42
N SER A 67 -4.84 27.82 -15.69
CA SER A 67 -5.09 28.80 -16.74
C SER A 67 -5.55 30.08 -16.05
N GLY A 68 -4.65 31.07 -15.94
CA GLY A 68 -4.88 32.38 -15.31
C GLY A 68 -4.50 32.48 -13.83
N ASP A 69 -4.76 33.64 -13.22
CA ASP A 69 -4.47 34.02 -11.81
C ASP A 69 -5.35 33.31 -10.76
N GLY A 70 -6.09 32.27 -11.16
CA GLY A 70 -6.97 31.51 -10.26
C GLY A 70 -6.27 30.34 -9.56
N PRO A 71 -6.83 29.84 -8.43
CA PRO A 71 -6.30 28.68 -7.73
C PRO A 71 -6.29 27.43 -8.62
N ALA A 72 -5.20 26.67 -8.55
CA ALA A 72 -4.95 25.47 -9.34
C ALA A 72 -6.11 24.45 -9.27
N ARG A 73 -6.80 24.23 -10.40
CA ARG A 73 -7.87 23.21 -10.50
C ARG A 73 -7.24 21.85 -10.76
N HIS A 74 -7.51 20.90 -9.85
CA HIS A 74 -7.04 19.53 -9.94
C HIS A 74 -8.06 18.67 -10.70
N GLY A 75 -7.67 18.13 -11.87
CA GLY A 75 -8.52 17.31 -12.74
C GLY A 75 -8.32 15.81 -12.60
N ARG A 76 -8.63 15.04 -13.66
CA ARG A 76 -8.31 13.60 -13.77
C ARG A 76 -6.81 13.36 -13.58
N ILE A 77 -6.41 12.18 -13.11
CA ILE A 77 -4.99 11.80 -13.03
C ILE A 77 -4.31 11.90 -14.40
N SER A 78 -3.01 12.19 -14.40
CA SER A 78 -2.24 12.38 -15.64
C SER A 78 -2.35 11.17 -16.55
N LYS A 79 -2.29 9.95 -15.96
CA LYS A 79 -2.07 8.67 -16.64
C LYS A 79 -0.76 8.61 -17.44
N GLN A 80 0.05 9.67 -17.40
CA GLN A 80 1.39 9.74 -17.96
C GLN A 80 2.33 9.05 -16.97
N GLY A 81 3.01 7.99 -17.39
CA GLY A 81 3.83 7.15 -16.52
C GLY A 81 3.49 5.66 -16.60
N ASN A 82 4.16 4.85 -15.79
CA ASN A 82 4.10 3.38 -15.88
C ASN A 82 2.67 2.84 -15.64
N SER A 83 2.02 2.39 -16.72
CA SER A 83 0.62 1.95 -16.71
C SER A 83 0.40 0.63 -15.98
N ALA A 84 1.37 -0.29 -16.07
CA ALA A 84 1.34 -1.57 -15.37
C ALA A 84 1.42 -1.37 -13.85
N ALA A 85 2.40 -0.59 -13.37
CA ALA A 85 2.53 -0.26 -11.96
C ALA A 85 1.31 0.49 -11.42
N ARG A 86 0.76 1.43 -12.20
CA ARG A 86 -0.48 2.13 -11.84
C ARG A 86 -1.65 1.16 -11.65
N LYS A 87 -1.84 0.23 -12.58
CA LYS A 87 -2.90 -0.79 -12.48
C LYS A 87 -2.70 -1.65 -11.23
N MET A 88 -1.48 -2.14 -11.00
CA MET A 88 -1.17 -2.94 -9.82
C MET A 88 -1.39 -2.20 -8.50
N LEU A 89 -1.06 -0.91 -8.43
CA LEU A 89 -1.31 -0.09 -7.24
C LEU A 89 -2.81 0.19 -7.02
N VAL A 90 -3.61 0.27 -8.09
CA VAL A 90 -5.07 0.38 -7.98
C VAL A 90 -5.68 -0.93 -7.48
N GLU A 91 -5.23 -2.09 -7.98
CA GLU A 91 -5.66 -3.39 -7.44
C GLU A 91 -5.25 -3.55 -5.97
N ALA A 92 -4.01 -3.15 -5.63
CA ALA A 92 -3.54 -3.14 -4.25
C ALA A 92 -4.41 -2.24 -3.36
N ALA A 93 -4.87 -1.09 -3.85
CA ALA A 93 -5.78 -0.22 -3.11
C ALA A 93 -7.14 -0.88 -2.84
N TRP A 94 -7.69 -1.64 -3.81
CA TRP A 94 -8.92 -2.39 -3.61
C TRP A 94 -8.77 -3.51 -2.59
N SER A 95 -7.61 -4.18 -2.56
CA SER A 95 -7.31 -5.18 -1.53
C SER A 95 -7.06 -4.53 -0.16
N ALA A 96 -6.34 -3.39 -0.11
CA ALA A 96 -6.02 -2.70 1.13
C ALA A 96 -7.26 -2.28 1.92
N LYS A 97 -8.37 -1.94 1.24
CA LYS A 97 -9.62 -1.54 1.91
C LYS A 97 -10.27 -2.67 2.72
N THR A 98 -9.94 -3.94 2.43
CA THR A 98 -10.55 -5.09 3.12
C THR A 98 -9.82 -5.43 4.42
N ALA A 99 -8.62 -4.89 4.62
CA ALA A 99 -7.87 -5.05 5.86
C ALA A 99 -8.13 -3.86 6.80
N PRO A 100 -8.30 -4.09 8.12
CA PRO A 100 -8.37 -3.00 9.08
C PRO A 100 -7.07 -2.18 9.09
N GLY A 101 -7.21 -0.89 9.36
CA GLY A 101 -6.11 0.06 9.47
C GLY A 101 -6.37 1.41 8.79
N PRO A 102 -5.45 2.38 8.93
CA PRO A 102 -5.58 3.74 8.39
C PRO A 102 -5.79 3.82 6.87
N LEU A 103 -5.38 2.81 6.11
CA LEU A 103 -5.63 2.74 4.66
C LEU A 103 -7.11 2.50 4.35
N ARG A 104 -7.78 1.62 5.10
CA ARG A 104 -9.23 1.38 4.97
C ARG A 104 -10.03 2.64 5.30
N ALA A 105 -9.77 3.27 6.45
CA ALA A 105 -10.44 4.53 6.80
C ALA A 105 -10.18 5.64 5.77
N PHE A 106 -8.97 5.74 5.20
CA PHE A 106 -8.70 6.67 4.10
C PHE A 106 -9.55 6.34 2.87
N PHE A 107 -9.59 5.08 2.43
CA PHE A 107 -10.37 4.64 1.28
C PHE A 107 -11.85 4.97 1.48
N VAL A 108 -12.44 4.52 2.58
CA VAL A 108 -13.87 4.71 2.92
C VAL A 108 -14.22 6.20 2.96
N ARG A 109 -13.35 7.03 3.55
CA ARG A 109 -13.55 8.48 3.61
C ARG A 109 -13.59 9.13 2.23
N VAL A 110 -12.71 8.75 1.31
CA VAL A 110 -12.71 9.28 -0.05
C VAL A 110 -13.90 8.73 -0.84
N GLN A 111 -14.23 7.45 -0.65
CA GLN A 111 -15.36 6.79 -1.30
C GLN A 111 -16.67 7.50 -0.99
N LYS A 112 -16.93 7.84 0.28
CA LYS A 112 -18.13 8.59 0.71
C LYS A 112 -18.29 9.94 0.01
N LYS A 113 -17.20 10.57 -0.47
CA LYS A 113 -17.23 11.90 -1.09
C LYS A 113 -17.17 11.88 -2.62
N ARG A 114 -16.48 10.90 -3.21
CA ARG A 114 -16.09 10.92 -4.63
C ARG A 114 -16.33 9.61 -5.36
N GLY A 115 -16.96 8.64 -4.70
CA GLY A 115 -17.21 7.31 -5.25
C GLY A 115 -15.98 6.38 -5.22
N SER A 116 -16.23 5.10 -5.46
CA SER A 116 -15.25 4.03 -5.25
C SER A 116 -14.04 4.10 -6.19
N GLY A 117 -14.24 4.48 -7.46
CA GLY A 117 -13.14 4.62 -8.42
C GLY A 117 -12.15 5.73 -8.03
N ALA A 118 -12.65 6.88 -7.57
CA ALA A 118 -11.80 7.96 -7.07
C ALA A 118 -11.07 7.56 -5.77
N ALA A 119 -11.73 6.78 -4.90
CA ALA A 119 -11.12 6.25 -3.68
C ALA A 119 -9.99 5.26 -3.97
N ALA A 120 -10.15 4.38 -4.96
CA ALA A 120 -9.11 3.45 -5.38
C ALA A 120 -7.87 4.18 -5.91
N VAL A 121 -8.06 5.16 -6.80
CA VAL A 121 -6.95 5.97 -7.33
C VAL A 121 -6.27 6.80 -6.25
N ALA A 122 -7.04 7.44 -5.36
CA ALA A 122 -6.47 8.21 -4.25
C ALA A 122 -5.69 7.32 -3.28
N THR A 123 -6.19 6.12 -3.01
CA THR A 123 -5.51 5.14 -2.14
C THR A 123 -4.26 4.58 -2.83
N ALA A 124 -4.29 4.33 -4.14
CA ALA A 124 -3.11 3.95 -4.91
C ALA A 124 -2.01 5.02 -4.85
N ARG A 125 -2.38 6.31 -4.94
CA ARG A 125 -1.42 7.40 -4.70
C ARG A 125 -0.85 7.36 -3.29
N LYS A 126 -1.68 7.11 -2.27
CA LYS A 126 -1.23 6.98 -0.89
C LYS A 126 -0.30 5.78 -0.69
N LEU A 127 -0.56 4.65 -1.36
CA LEU A 127 0.32 3.49 -1.40
C LEU A 127 1.68 3.84 -2.02
N ALA A 128 1.71 4.58 -3.14
CA ALA A 128 2.98 5.03 -3.74
C ALA A 128 3.82 5.87 -2.76
N VAL A 129 3.19 6.76 -1.99
CA VAL A 129 3.86 7.54 -0.94
C VAL A 129 4.41 6.63 0.16
N MET A 130 3.61 5.66 0.64
CA MET A 130 4.06 4.71 1.67
C MET A 130 5.21 3.83 1.18
N ILE A 131 5.13 3.33 -0.05
CA ILE A 131 6.18 2.54 -0.71
C ILE A 131 7.49 3.33 -0.72
N TRP A 132 7.46 4.60 -1.13
CA TRP A 132 8.65 5.44 -1.13
C TRP A 132 9.29 5.52 0.26
N HIS A 133 8.49 5.74 1.31
CA HIS A 133 9.00 5.80 2.68
C HIS A 133 9.55 4.45 3.16
N VAL A 134 8.84 3.34 2.92
CA VAL A 134 9.29 1.98 3.31
C VAL A 134 10.61 1.61 2.62
N LEU A 135 10.80 2.01 1.37
CA LEU A 135 12.02 1.73 0.63
C LEU A 135 13.19 2.63 1.06
N THR A 136 12.94 3.91 1.32
CA THR A 136 13.99 4.88 1.69
C THR A 136 14.40 4.83 3.15
N SER A 137 13.48 4.47 4.07
CA SER A 137 13.81 4.29 5.48
C SER A 137 14.33 2.89 5.80
N GLU A 138 14.17 1.95 4.86
CA GLU A 138 14.39 0.52 5.04
C GLU A 138 13.63 -0.11 6.22
N GLN A 139 12.58 0.57 6.70
CA GLN A 139 11.70 0.09 7.76
C GLN A 139 10.45 -0.56 7.18
N GLU A 140 9.89 -1.51 7.90
CA GLU A 140 8.59 -2.08 7.59
C GLU A 140 7.47 -1.03 7.71
N TYR A 141 6.32 -1.34 7.12
CA TYR A 141 5.13 -0.52 7.30
C TYR A 141 4.77 -0.41 8.80
N THR A 142 4.54 0.81 9.28
CA THR A 142 4.31 1.08 10.71
C THR A 142 3.17 0.25 11.32
N PHE A 143 2.11 -0.01 10.56
CA PHE A 143 0.97 -0.82 11.01
C PHE A 143 1.02 -2.24 10.44
N ALA A 144 2.22 -2.77 10.21
CA ALA A 144 2.42 -4.14 9.80
C ALA A 144 1.84 -5.09 10.85
N ARG A 145 1.41 -6.25 10.35
CA ARG A 145 0.87 -7.34 11.15
C ARG A 145 1.81 -8.53 10.98
N PRO A 146 2.78 -8.73 11.90
CA PRO A 146 3.83 -9.73 11.73
C PRO A 146 3.32 -11.14 11.41
N ALA A 147 2.33 -11.64 12.13
CA ALA A 147 1.74 -12.97 11.92
C ALA A 147 1.05 -13.07 10.56
N PHE A 148 0.26 -12.05 10.18
CA PHE A 148 -0.34 -11.99 8.84
C PHE A 148 0.73 -11.95 7.72
N THR A 149 1.81 -11.20 7.94
CA THR A 149 2.91 -11.08 6.99
C THR A 149 3.67 -12.40 6.86
N ALA A 150 3.98 -13.06 7.97
CA ALA A 150 4.60 -14.39 7.99
C ALA A 150 3.73 -15.42 7.24
N MET A 151 2.41 -15.41 7.45
CA MET A 151 1.48 -16.25 6.70
C MET A 151 1.48 -15.93 5.20
N LYS A 152 1.51 -14.64 4.83
CA LYS A 152 1.63 -14.20 3.44
C LYS A 152 2.94 -14.70 2.81
N LEU A 153 4.07 -14.51 3.47
CA LEU A 153 5.38 -14.96 3.00
C LEU A 153 5.44 -16.49 2.85
N ARG A 154 4.84 -17.24 3.79
CA ARG A 154 4.74 -18.70 3.66
C ARG A 154 3.93 -19.13 2.43
N LYS A 155 2.83 -18.45 2.11
CA LYS A 155 2.09 -18.70 0.87
C LYS A 155 2.93 -18.43 -0.38
N VAL A 156 3.74 -17.37 -0.37
CA VAL A 156 4.67 -17.06 -1.46
C VAL A 156 5.76 -18.15 -1.56
N ALA A 157 6.31 -18.62 -0.43
CA ALA A 157 7.28 -19.71 -0.42
C ALA A 157 6.72 -21.01 -1.02
N LEU A 158 5.49 -21.38 -0.67
CA LEU A 158 4.82 -22.53 -1.29
C LEU A 158 4.62 -22.35 -2.80
N LYS A 159 4.29 -21.13 -3.24
CA LYS A 159 4.18 -20.79 -4.67
C LYS A 159 5.53 -20.85 -5.38
N ALA A 160 6.63 -20.55 -4.68
CA ALA A 160 8.00 -20.65 -5.17
C ALA A 160 8.52 -22.10 -5.24
N GLY A 161 7.77 -23.09 -4.72
CA GLY A 161 8.14 -24.50 -4.71
C GLY A 161 8.74 -25.00 -3.40
N ALA A 162 8.68 -24.22 -2.32
CA ALA A 162 9.10 -24.68 -1.00
C ALA A 162 8.27 -25.90 -0.55
N PRO A 163 8.88 -26.87 0.15
CA PRO A 163 8.18 -28.07 0.57
C PRO A 163 7.05 -27.76 1.56
N ARG A 164 6.01 -28.60 1.54
CA ARG A 164 4.98 -28.64 2.58
C ARG A 164 5.51 -29.44 3.76
N GLU A 165 6.00 -28.73 4.77
CA GLU A 165 6.42 -29.35 6.02
C GLU A 165 5.20 -29.54 6.94
N TYR A 166 4.94 -30.79 7.30
CA TYR A 166 3.95 -31.15 8.32
C TYR A 166 4.64 -31.24 9.69
N GLY A 167 3.98 -30.79 10.76
CA GLY A 167 4.46 -30.92 12.14
C GLY A 167 5.43 -29.84 12.63
N LYS A 168 6.17 -29.15 11.75
CA LYS A 168 7.00 -27.99 12.13
C LYS A 168 6.24 -26.68 11.93
N ALA A 169 5.85 -26.07 13.05
CA ALA A 169 5.19 -24.78 13.05
C ALA A 169 6.19 -23.65 12.79
N GLY A 170 6.29 -23.17 11.54
CA GLY A 170 7.01 -21.92 11.25
C GLY A 170 6.26 -20.68 11.75
N PRO A 171 6.85 -19.48 11.62
CA PRO A 171 6.25 -18.20 12.09
C PRO A 171 4.86 -17.89 11.51
N ALA A 172 4.51 -18.50 10.37
CA ALA A 172 3.17 -18.40 9.79
C ALA A 172 2.05 -19.02 10.66
N ARG A 173 2.39 -19.91 11.61
CA ARG A 173 1.42 -20.50 12.54
C ARG A 173 0.77 -19.44 13.41
N ASP A 174 1.52 -18.41 13.79
CA ASP A 174 1.06 -17.34 14.68
C ASP A 174 -0.23 -16.67 14.19
N TYR A 175 -0.45 -16.66 12.88
CA TYR A 175 -1.68 -16.12 12.28
C TYR A 175 -2.94 -16.89 12.69
N TRP A 176 -2.80 -18.19 12.97
CA TRP A 176 -3.87 -19.08 13.40
C TRP A 176 -4.02 -19.14 14.92
N ILE A 177 -3.10 -18.53 15.66
CA ILE A 177 -3.21 -18.35 17.11
C ILE A 177 -4.16 -17.19 17.36
N GLU A 178 -5.31 -17.48 17.97
CA GLU A 178 -6.39 -16.52 18.16
C GLU A 178 -5.94 -15.26 18.90
N GLU A 179 -5.22 -15.43 20.00
CA GLU A 179 -4.71 -14.32 20.82
C GLU A 179 -3.80 -13.37 20.02
N ILE A 180 -2.85 -13.91 19.26
CA ILE A 180 -1.94 -13.10 18.43
C ILE A 180 -2.72 -12.34 17.37
N ARG A 181 -3.64 -13.02 16.68
CA ARG A 181 -4.46 -12.42 15.63
C ARG A 181 -5.35 -11.31 16.20
N HIS A 182 -5.99 -11.51 17.36
CA HIS A 182 -6.80 -10.49 18.02
C HIS A 182 -5.95 -9.30 18.44
N ARG A 183 -4.79 -9.53 19.09
CA ARG A 183 -3.87 -8.46 19.47
C ARG A 183 -3.44 -7.60 18.28
N GLU A 184 -3.09 -8.24 17.15
CA GLU A 184 -2.75 -7.53 15.92
C GLU A 184 -3.94 -6.74 15.34
N MET A 185 -5.14 -7.34 15.35
CA MET A 185 -6.36 -6.69 14.88
C MET A 185 -6.68 -5.46 15.73
N ASP A 186 -6.67 -5.59 17.05
CA ASP A 186 -6.92 -4.49 17.97
C ASP A 186 -5.93 -3.35 17.78
N TYR A 187 -4.65 -3.67 17.57
CA TYR A 187 -3.63 -2.66 17.28
C TYR A 187 -3.95 -1.86 16.02
N VAL A 188 -4.26 -2.53 14.90
CA VAL A 188 -4.54 -1.83 13.64
C VAL A 188 -5.90 -1.12 13.65
N GLU A 189 -6.89 -1.64 14.39
CA GLU A 189 -8.18 -0.98 14.57
C GLU A 189 -8.07 0.28 15.44
N ARG A 190 -7.26 0.25 16.51
CA ARG A 190 -6.94 1.46 17.27
C ARG A 190 -6.27 2.52 16.39
N ALA A 191 -5.33 2.11 15.54
CA ALA A 191 -4.69 3.01 14.59
C ALA A 191 -5.68 3.59 13.56
N GLU A 192 -6.61 2.78 13.07
CA GLU A 192 -7.67 3.22 12.17
C GLU A 192 -8.56 4.28 12.84
N ARG A 193 -9.06 4.01 14.05
CA ARG A 193 -9.88 4.97 14.82
C ARG A 193 -9.10 6.25 15.13
N ALA A 194 -7.81 6.14 15.44
CA ALA A 194 -6.95 7.31 15.68
C ALA A 194 -6.83 8.17 14.42
N TYR A 195 -6.64 7.55 13.26
CA TYR A 195 -6.63 8.25 11.99
C TYR A 195 -7.99 8.92 11.67
N GLU A 196 -9.10 8.25 11.94
CA GLU A 196 -10.44 8.82 11.77
C GLU A 196 -10.65 10.05 12.65
N ARG A 197 -10.28 9.98 13.94
CA ARG A 197 -10.34 11.13 14.87
C ARG A 197 -9.47 12.28 14.39
N MET A 198 -8.21 12.01 14.02
CA MET A 198 -7.30 13.02 13.49
C MET A 198 -7.89 13.75 12.28
N VAL A 199 -8.50 13.02 11.35
CA VAL A 199 -9.09 13.62 10.14
C VAL A 199 -10.41 14.35 10.45
N ALA A 200 -11.18 13.90 11.44
CA ALA A 200 -12.38 14.60 11.90
C ALA A 200 -11.99 15.95 12.51
N ALA A 201 -11.03 15.96 13.44
CA ALA A 201 -10.51 17.17 14.08
C ALA A 201 -9.88 18.15 13.08
N TRP A 202 -9.22 17.66 12.02
CA TRP A 202 -8.64 18.53 10.99
C TRP A 202 -9.69 19.36 10.20
N ARG A 203 -10.99 19.00 10.26
CA ARG A 203 -12.05 19.82 9.67
C ARG A 203 -12.52 20.96 10.56
N GLU A 204 -12.23 20.91 11.85
CA GLU A 204 -12.51 22.00 12.79
C GLU A 204 -11.42 23.05 12.64
N LYS A 205 -11.65 24.05 11.78
CA LYS A 205 -10.80 25.25 11.75
C LYS A 205 -10.89 25.95 13.11
N PRO A 206 -9.77 26.48 13.66
CA PRO A 206 -9.86 27.40 14.79
C PRO A 206 -10.71 28.62 14.40
N PRO A 207 -11.43 29.26 15.34
CA PRO A 207 -12.15 30.50 15.04
C PRO A 207 -11.17 31.51 14.44
N LYS A 208 -11.63 32.27 13.44
CA LYS A 208 -10.85 33.43 12.95
C LYS A 208 -10.49 34.26 14.17
N SER A 209 -9.20 34.42 14.48
CA SER A 209 -8.76 35.45 15.41
C SER A 209 -9.31 36.77 14.88
N ALA A 210 -10.22 37.39 15.63
CA ALA A 210 -10.57 38.78 15.39
C ALA A 210 -9.27 39.56 15.47
N ALA A 211 -8.89 40.19 14.36
CA ALA A 211 -7.79 41.15 14.37
C ALA A 211 -8.18 42.25 15.35
N ALA A 212 -7.36 42.43 16.38
CA ALA A 212 -7.36 43.59 17.26
C ALA A 212 -6.64 44.74 16.56
#